data_AF-B4EED3-F1
#
_entry.id   AF-B4EED3-F1
#
_cell.length_a   1.000
_cell.length_b   1.000
_cell.length_c   1.000
_cell.angle_alpha   90.00
_cell.angle_beta   90.00
_cell.angle_gamma   90.00
#
_symmetry.space_group_name_H-M   'P 1'
#
loop_
_entity.id
_entity.type
_entity.pdbx_description
1 polymer ?
#
loop_
_entity_poly.entity_id
_entity_poly.type
_entity_poly.pdbx_seq_one_letter_code
_entity_poly.pdbx_strand_id
1 'polypeptide(L)'
;MSARRWAFVLAVCATATALCLSVLAGWQRGGTFPERLIWIAIGMVLVTSAHLLPALIRDMPVLIRGVGSLLWGACLVTACYGHAVFFAFAQQHAGEQRASTVQAIPAPSPARSLTIVMADRATVTAQLAVAQARNCIGNCTTLKSRRVTLAARLDALNAEADDVRRQQAAVERVTAQRDALLVDPVTSRLAALLGITAMRVDLLSGLIFAAVLEGVACLLWTAALRSPGTEAESSATGATSPAVATVTMTGDVTAPVVAAVTDATDLGEPGVTQVIASHAGKTVSRKDVTPGHETTPRSHTPRDGPITPFPTARTDDHLSQLVRDVTAGLVRPTVADIRRHLGCSQARAAELRRRLAEHTSTA
;
A
#
# COMPACT_ATOMS: atom_id res chain seq x y z
N MET A 1 -35.42 -21.67 -2.19
CA MET A 1 -34.15 -21.47 -2.93
C MET A 1 -33.02 -22.07 -2.09
N SER A 2 -32.17 -22.92 -2.65
CA SER A 2 -31.13 -23.59 -1.84
C SER A 2 -30.04 -22.60 -1.40
N ALA A 3 -29.46 -22.82 -0.21
CA ALA A 3 -28.37 -22.00 0.35
C ALA A 3 -27.20 -21.80 -0.62
N ARG A 4 -26.98 -22.77 -1.53
CA ARG A 4 -25.98 -22.70 -2.60
C ARG A 4 -26.23 -21.57 -3.61
N ARG A 5 -27.49 -21.31 -3.96
CA ARG A 5 -27.83 -20.19 -4.87
C ARG A 5 -27.55 -18.84 -4.20
N TRP A 6 -27.85 -18.71 -2.90
CA TRP A 6 -27.50 -17.52 -2.12
C TRP A 6 -25.99 -17.35 -1.97
N ALA A 7 -25.25 -18.41 -1.66
CA ALA A 7 -23.79 -18.38 -1.59
C ALA A 7 -23.16 -17.94 -2.93
N PHE A 8 -23.67 -18.44 -4.05
CA PHE A 8 -23.22 -18.03 -5.38
C PHE A 8 -23.50 -16.55 -5.67
N VAL A 9 -24.72 -16.06 -5.39
CA VAL A 9 -25.06 -14.64 -5.58
C VAL A 9 -24.16 -13.75 -4.72
N LEU A 10 -23.97 -14.10 -3.45
CA LEU A 10 -23.07 -13.36 -2.55
C LEU A 10 -21.61 -13.41 -3.01
N ALA A 11 -21.14 -14.55 -3.51
CA ALA A 11 -19.79 -14.70 -4.06
C ALA A 11 -19.57 -13.78 -5.26
N VAL A 12 -20.54 -13.68 -6.17
CA VAL A 12 -20.50 -12.80 -7.34
C VAL A 12 -20.53 -11.32 -6.93
N CYS A 13 -21.34 -10.95 -5.93
CA CYS A 13 -21.32 -9.60 -5.40
C CYS A 13 -19.98 -9.24 -4.73
N ALA A 14 -19.39 -10.17 -3.98
CA ALA A 14 -18.10 -9.97 -3.33
C ALA A 14 -16.95 -9.85 -4.35
N THR A 15 -16.89 -10.74 -5.35
CA THR A 15 -15.90 -10.62 -6.46
C THR A 15 -16.07 -9.32 -7.22
N ALA A 16 -17.29 -8.92 -7.57
CA ALA A 16 -17.54 -7.69 -8.29
C ALA A 16 -17.05 -6.46 -7.51
N THR A 17 -17.25 -6.46 -6.18
CA THR A 17 -16.75 -5.39 -5.31
C THR A 17 -15.22 -5.36 -5.30
N ALA A 18 -14.57 -6.51 -5.13
CA ALA A 18 -13.11 -6.63 -5.18
C ALA A 18 -12.53 -6.22 -6.54
N LEU A 19 -13.17 -6.60 -7.65
CA LEU A 19 -12.77 -6.18 -8.99
C LEU A 19 -12.89 -4.67 -9.18
N CYS A 20 -13.97 -4.06 -8.69
CA CYS A 20 -14.13 -2.60 -8.73
C CYS A 20 -12.98 -1.89 -7.98
N LEU A 21 -12.64 -2.37 -6.77
CA LEU A 21 -11.50 -1.85 -6.00
C LEU A 21 -10.18 -2.02 -6.76
N SER A 22 -9.95 -3.19 -7.36
CA SER A 22 -8.75 -3.47 -8.14
C SER A 22 -8.65 -2.61 -9.41
N VAL A 23 -9.77 -2.33 -10.09
CA VAL A 23 -9.81 -1.45 -11.26
C VAL A 23 -9.46 -0.02 -10.85
N LEU A 24 -10.06 0.48 -9.77
CA LEU A 24 -9.77 1.81 -9.25
C LEU A 24 -8.30 1.93 -8.80
N ALA A 25 -7.77 0.92 -8.11
CA ALA A 25 -6.36 0.86 -7.71
C ALA A 25 -5.41 0.82 -8.92
N GLY A 26 -5.71 -0.01 -9.92
CA GLY A 26 -4.92 -0.13 -11.15
C GLY A 26 -4.93 1.15 -11.98
N TRP A 27 -6.06 1.85 -12.03
CA TRP A 27 -6.18 3.14 -12.69
C TRP A 27 -5.31 4.22 -12.05
N GLN A 28 -5.12 4.17 -10.73
CA GLN A 28 -4.29 5.13 -10.02
C GLN A 28 -2.78 4.87 -10.22
N ARG A 29 -2.33 3.62 -10.46
CA ARG A 29 -0.89 3.31 -10.55
C ARG A 29 -0.22 3.66 -11.88
N GLY A 30 -0.95 3.68 -13.00
CA GLY A 30 -0.35 3.94 -14.32
C GLY A 30 -0.22 5.44 -14.64
N GLY A 31 0.98 5.86 -15.05
CA GLY A 31 1.22 7.23 -15.52
C GLY A 31 0.58 7.46 -16.88
N THR A 32 0.76 6.50 -17.78
CA THR A 32 0.20 6.50 -19.14
C THR A 32 -1.06 5.62 -19.26
N PHE A 33 -1.89 5.85 -20.28
CA PHE A 33 -3.07 5.01 -20.57
C PHE A 33 -2.75 3.51 -20.72
N PRO A 34 -1.73 3.09 -21.51
CA PRO A 34 -1.40 1.67 -21.64
C PRO A 34 -0.94 1.06 -20.31
N GLU A 35 -0.15 1.77 -19.50
CA GLU A 35 0.26 1.29 -18.17
C GLU A 35 -0.95 1.04 -17.26
N ARG A 36 -1.97 1.92 -17.28
CA ARG A 36 -3.18 1.72 -16.46
C ARG A 36 -3.93 0.46 -16.87
N LEU A 37 -4.06 0.21 -18.17
CA LEU A 37 -4.73 -0.99 -18.67
C LEU A 37 -3.99 -2.26 -18.23
N ILE A 38 -2.66 -2.25 -18.26
CA ILE A 38 -1.84 -3.37 -17.77
C ILE A 38 -2.08 -3.60 -16.28
N TRP A 39 -2.06 -2.54 -15.46
CA TRP A 39 -2.30 -2.66 -14.02
C TRP A 39 -3.70 -3.16 -13.69
N ILE A 40 -4.72 -2.71 -14.42
CA ILE A 40 -6.10 -3.20 -14.28
C ILE A 40 -6.19 -4.69 -14.63
N ALA A 41 -5.59 -5.09 -15.76
CA ALA A 41 -5.60 -6.48 -16.20
C ALA A 41 -4.91 -7.41 -15.19
N ILE A 42 -3.72 -7.02 -14.69
CA ILE A 42 -3.00 -7.77 -13.64
C ILE A 42 -3.87 -7.89 -12.40
N GLY A 43 -4.48 -6.79 -11.95
CA GLY A 43 -5.34 -6.79 -10.77
C GLY A 43 -6.56 -7.71 -10.91
N MET A 44 -7.25 -7.68 -12.06
CA MET A 44 -8.39 -8.58 -12.32
C MET A 44 -7.98 -10.05 -12.30
N VAL A 45 -6.84 -10.40 -12.91
CA VAL A 45 -6.31 -11.77 -12.88
C VAL A 45 -5.97 -12.19 -11.45
N LEU A 46 -5.35 -11.34 -10.65
CA LEU A 46 -5.00 -11.64 -9.26
C LEU A 46 -6.25 -11.88 -8.39
N VAL A 47 -7.27 -11.01 -8.50
CA VAL A 47 -8.51 -11.13 -7.71
C VAL A 47 -9.30 -12.38 -8.11
N THR A 48 -9.50 -12.60 -9.42
CA THR A 48 -10.22 -13.80 -9.90
C THR A 48 -9.48 -15.08 -9.51
N SER A 49 -8.15 -15.10 -9.62
CA SER A 49 -7.35 -16.24 -9.18
C SER A 49 -7.45 -16.45 -7.67
N ALA A 50 -7.39 -15.39 -6.86
CA ALA A 50 -7.52 -15.49 -5.40
C ALA A 50 -8.86 -16.10 -4.97
N HIS A 51 -9.95 -15.77 -5.67
CA HIS A 51 -11.30 -16.23 -5.33
C HIS A 51 -11.62 -17.64 -5.83
N LEU A 52 -11.21 -17.99 -7.05
CA LEU A 52 -11.57 -19.27 -7.67
C LEU A 52 -10.57 -20.39 -7.39
N LEU A 53 -9.28 -20.09 -7.25
CA LEU A 53 -8.24 -21.11 -7.11
C LEU A 53 -8.43 -22.04 -5.90
N PRO A 54 -8.85 -21.56 -4.70
CA PRO A 54 -9.13 -22.43 -3.54
C PRO A 54 -10.21 -23.48 -3.80
N ALA A 55 -11.22 -23.13 -4.59
CA ALA A 55 -12.30 -24.03 -4.91
C ALA A 55 -11.89 -25.08 -5.96
N LEU A 56 -11.03 -24.70 -6.91
CA LEU A 56 -10.59 -25.55 -8.01
C LEU A 56 -9.53 -26.59 -7.61
N ILE A 57 -8.62 -26.24 -6.69
CA ILE A 57 -7.49 -27.12 -6.30
C ILE A 57 -7.82 -28.10 -5.16
N ARG A 58 -9.03 -28.00 -4.57
CA ARG A 58 -9.36 -28.74 -3.34
C ARG A 58 -9.37 -30.26 -3.50
N ASP A 59 -9.77 -30.73 -4.68
CA ASP A 59 -9.94 -32.15 -5.03
C ASP A 59 -8.72 -32.71 -5.79
N MET A 60 -7.62 -31.94 -5.86
CA MET A 60 -6.39 -32.30 -6.59
C MET A 60 -5.37 -32.99 -5.67
N PRO A 61 -4.42 -33.77 -6.22
CA PRO A 61 -3.38 -34.45 -5.44
C PRO A 61 -2.50 -33.47 -4.65
N VAL A 62 -1.95 -33.94 -3.52
CA VAL A 62 -1.29 -33.11 -2.49
C VAL A 62 -0.20 -32.18 -3.04
N LEU A 63 0.60 -32.64 -4.00
CA LEU A 63 1.64 -31.81 -4.63
C LEU A 63 1.05 -30.62 -5.41
N ILE A 64 0.02 -30.85 -6.23
CA ILE A 64 -0.66 -29.81 -6.99
C ILE A 64 -1.38 -28.85 -6.04
N ARG A 65 -1.99 -29.39 -4.97
CA ARG A 65 -2.61 -28.58 -3.92
C ARG A 65 -1.61 -27.69 -3.20
N GLY A 66 -0.39 -28.18 -2.94
CA GLY A 66 0.68 -27.39 -2.33
C GLY A 66 1.10 -26.21 -3.21
N VAL A 67 1.43 -26.47 -4.48
CA VAL A 67 1.83 -25.42 -5.44
C VAL A 67 0.68 -24.42 -5.67
N GLY A 68 -0.55 -24.94 -5.83
CA GLY A 68 -1.74 -24.10 -5.98
C GLY A 68 -2.04 -23.23 -4.76
N SER A 69 -1.81 -23.75 -3.54
CA SER A 69 -1.99 -22.99 -2.30
C SER A 69 -0.93 -21.88 -2.16
N LEU A 70 0.31 -22.14 -2.58
CA LEU A 70 1.37 -21.12 -2.59
C LEU A 70 1.04 -19.99 -3.57
N LEU A 71 0.62 -20.34 -4.80
CA LEU A 71 0.21 -19.37 -5.81
C LEU A 71 -1.02 -18.58 -5.34
N TRP A 72 -2.01 -19.26 -4.76
CA TRP A 72 -3.17 -18.62 -4.14
C TRP A 72 -2.76 -17.60 -3.07
N GLY A 73 -1.86 -17.98 -2.16
CA GLY A 73 -1.36 -17.09 -1.11
C GLY A 73 -0.68 -15.84 -1.70
N ALA A 74 0.13 -16.00 -2.75
CA ALA A 74 0.76 -14.88 -3.44
C ALA A 74 -0.27 -13.95 -4.11
N CYS A 75 -1.29 -14.51 -4.78
CA CYS A 75 -2.39 -13.74 -5.37
C CYS A 75 -3.16 -12.97 -4.29
N LEU A 76 -3.50 -13.63 -3.18
CA LEU A 76 -4.23 -13.05 -2.06
C LEU A 76 -3.44 -11.89 -1.42
N VAL A 77 -2.16 -12.09 -1.11
CA VAL A 77 -1.31 -11.04 -0.52
C VAL A 77 -1.23 -9.83 -1.45
N THR A 78 -1.05 -10.06 -2.75
CA THR A 78 -0.91 -8.98 -3.73
C THR A 78 -2.24 -8.22 -3.93
N ALA A 79 -3.38 -8.92 -3.97
CA ALA A 79 -4.71 -8.31 -4.03
C ALA A 79 -5.00 -7.49 -2.77
N CYS A 80 -4.76 -8.06 -1.59
CA CYS A 80 -4.91 -7.37 -0.31
C CYS A 80 -4.08 -6.09 -0.24
N TYR A 81 -2.81 -6.15 -0.68
CA TYR A 81 -1.95 -4.96 -0.74
C TYR A 81 -2.51 -3.90 -1.70
N GLY A 82 -3.00 -4.31 -2.89
CA GLY A 82 -3.65 -3.41 -3.83
C GLY A 82 -4.86 -2.68 -3.25
N HIS A 83 -5.74 -3.41 -2.56
CA HIS A 83 -6.93 -2.84 -1.91
C HIS A 83 -6.58 -1.97 -0.70
N ALA A 84 -5.62 -2.38 0.12
CA ALA A 84 -5.15 -1.59 1.27
C ALA A 84 -4.62 -0.20 0.82
N VAL A 85 -3.86 -0.16 -0.27
CA VAL A 85 -3.37 1.08 -0.86
C VAL A 85 -4.52 1.97 -1.35
N PHE A 86 -5.56 1.39 -1.97
CA PHE A 86 -6.75 2.15 -2.35
C PHE A 86 -7.47 2.75 -1.13
N PHE A 87 -7.66 1.98 -0.06
CA PHE A 87 -8.28 2.49 1.17
C PHE A 87 -7.46 3.62 1.78
N ALA A 88 -6.12 3.49 1.82
CA ALA A 88 -5.25 4.55 2.31
C ALA A 88 -5.40 5.83 1.46
N PHE A 89 -5.43 5.71 0.13
CA PHE A 89 -5.67 6.87 -0.74
C PHE A 89 -7.06 7.48 -0.55
N ALA A 90 -8.08 6.66 -0.31
CA ALA A 90 -9.43 7.15 -0.04
C ALA A 90 -9.49 7.93 1.28
N GLN A 91 -8.83 7.45 2.33
CA GLN A 91 -8.72 8.15 3.62
C GLN A 91 -7.97 9.48 3.48
N GLN A 92 -6.85 9.48 2.74
CA GLN A 92 -6.10 10.69 2.45
C GLN A 92 -6.95 11.71 1.70
N HIS A 93 -7.71 11.28 0.70
CA HIS A 93 -8.59 12.17 -0.06
C HIS A 93 -9.70 12.79 0.82
N ALA A 94 -10.30 11.99 1.69
CA ALA A 94 -11.26 12.49 2.67
C ALA A 94 -10.62 13.51 3.64
N GLY A 95 -9.37 13.27 4.08
CA GLY A 95 -8.59 14.21 4.88
C GLY A 95 -8.32 15.53 4.15
N GLU A 96 -7.94 15.46 2.88
CA GLU A 96 -7.73 16.66 2.05
C GLU A 96 -9.01 17.49 1.87
N GLN A 97 -10.16 16.83 1.68
CA GLN A 97 -11.45 17.53 1.59
C GLN A 97 -11.77 18.27 2.88
N ARG A 98 -11.58 17.62 4.04
CA ARG A 98 -11.76 18.26 5.36
C ARG A 98 -10.82 19.46 5.52
N ALA A 99 -9.54 19.31 5.18
CA ALA A 99 -8.55 20.39 5.28
C ALA A 99 -8.82 21.58 4.34
N SER A 100 -9.48 21.35 3.20
CA SER A 100 -9.80 22.42 2.24
C SER A 100 -10.87 23.41 2.73
N THR A 101 -11.68 23.02 3.72
CA THR A 101 -12.72 23.87 4.31
C THR A 101 -12.16 25.01 5.16
N VAL A 102 -10.95 24.84 5.71
CA VAL A 102 -10.28 25.87 6.56
C VAL A 102 -9.60 26.95 5.72
N GLN A 103 -9.35 26.72 4.42
CA GLN A 103 -8.58 27.61 3.55
C GLN A 103 -9.43 28.66 2.82
N ALA A 104 -10.44 29.22 3.48
CA ALA A 104 -11.29 30.25 2.87
C ALA A 104 -10.73 31.68 3.01
N ILE A 105 -9.76 31.92 3.89
CA ILE A 105 -9.18 33.25 4.11
C ILE A 105 -7.68 33.20 3.80
N PRO A 106 -7.23 33.79 2.67
CA PRO A 106 -5.81 33.97 2.42
C PRO A 106 -5.22 34.80 3.56
N ALA A 107 -4.25 34.25 4.28
CA ALA A 107 -3.48 35.05 5.22
C ALA A 107 -2.76 36.14 4.41
N PRO A 108 -2.84 37.42 4.81
CA PRO A 108 -2.10 38.47 4.14
C PRO A 108 -0.61 38.13 4.23
N SER A 109 0.05 38.03 3.07
CA SER A 109 1.49 37.85 3.00
C SER A 109 2.16 38.99 3.78
N PRO A 110 3.11 38.71 4.68
CA PRO A 110 3.84 39.76 5.35
C PRO A 110 4.54 40.61 4.28
N ALA A 111 4.27 41.91 4.27
CA ALA A 111 4.83 42.84 3.28
C ALA A 111 6.37 42.90 3.34
N ARG A 112 6.97 42.43 4.44
CA ARG A 112 8.41 42.39 4.71
C ARG A 112 8.78 41.22 5.60
N SER A 113 9.91 40.55 5.34
CA SER A 113 10.36 39.42 6.17
C SER A 113 10.94 39.88 7.51
N LEU A 114 10.72 39.07 8.56
CA LEU A 114 11.26 39.32 9.90
C LEU A 114 12.78 39.52 9.90
N THR A 115 13.49 38.81 9.01
CA THR A 115 14.95 38.90 8.84
C THR A 115 15.40 40.29 8.41
N ILE A 116 14.67 40.94 7.50
CA ILE A 116 14.98 42.31 7.06
C ILE A 116 14.68 43.30 8.20
N VAL A 117 13.56 43.15 8.90
CA VAL A 117 13.20 44.01 10.05
C VAL A 117 14.25 43.92 11.17
N MET A 118 14.74 42.72 11.46
CA MET A 118 15.81 42.52 12.46
C MET A 118 17.16 43.11 12.01
N ALA A 119 17.50 43.02 10.72
CA ALA A 119 18.73 43.62 10.19
C ALA A 119 18.71 45.16 10.28
N ASP A 120 17.57 45.77 9.94
CA ASP A 120 17.38 47.22 10.09
C ASP A 120 17.41 47.64 11.57
N ARG A 121 16.80 46.85 12.46
CA ARG A 121 16.83 47.07 13.90
C ARG A 121 18.26 47.07 14.43
N ALA A 122 19.08 46.10 14.04
CA ALA A 122 20.48 46.02 14.44
C ALA A 122 21.26 47.26 13.97
N THR A 123 21.03 47.71 12.73
CA THR A 123 21.67 48.89 12.16
C THR A 123 21.30 50.18 12.92
N VAL A 124 20.01 50.40 13.19
CA VAL A 124 19.54 51.58 13.93
C VAL A 124 20.01 51.57 15.38
N THR A 125 20.05 50.38 16.01
CA THR A 125 20.58 50.22 17.37
C THR A 125 22.06 50.58 17.44
N ALA A 126 22.87 50.13 16.48
CA ALA A 126 24.28 50.50 16.40
C ALA A 126 24.48 52.02 16.21
N GLN A 127 23.67 52.64 15.34
CA GLN A 127 23.70 54.10 15.15
C GLN A 127 23.30 54.88 16.41
N LEU A 128 22.31 54.39 17.15
CA LEU A 128 21.88 54.97 18.42
C LEU A 128 22.99 54.86 19.47
N ALA A 129 23.64 53.70 19.60
CA ALA A 129 24.76 53.48 20.51
C ALA A 129 25.93 54.43 20.21
N VAL A 130 26.29 54.59 18.94
CA VAL A 130 27.32 55.57 18.51
C VAL A 130 26.91 57.00 18.85
N ALA A 131 25.63 57.36 18.68
CA ALA A 131 25.13 58.69 19.03
C ALA A 131 25.09 58.93 20.55
N GLN A 132 24.89 57.89 21.36
CA GLN A 132 24.93 57.94 22.83
C GLN A 132 26.35 58.10 23.36
N ALA A 133 27.33 57.40 22.78
CA ALA A 133 28.73 57.43 23.22
C ALA A 133 29.44 58.79 22.98
N ARG A 134 28.91 59.63 22.09
CA ARG A 134 29.46 60.97 21.83
C ARG A 134 29.12 61.93 22.98
N ASN A 135 30.14 62.37 23.71
CA ASN A 135 30.05 63.49 24.64
C ASN A 135 30.01 64.82 23.87
N CYS A 136 29.22 65.77 24.35
CA CYS A 136 29.06 67.08 23.72
C CYS A 136 29.11 68.17 24.80
N ILE A 137 29.87 69.24 24.53
CA ILE A 137 30.10 70.38 25.42
C ILE A 137 29.52 71.62 24.72
N GLY A 138 28.49 72.24 25.30
CA GLY A 138 27.78 73.39 24.73
C GLY A 138 26.36 73.07 24.26
N ASN A 139 25.86 73.77 23.22
CA ASN A 139 24.49 73.60 22.71
C ASN A 139 24.37 72.37 21.80
N CYS A 140 23.91 71.24 22.35
CA CYS A 140 23.85 69.94 21.67
C CYS A 140 22.47 69.58 21.07
N THR A 141 21.71 70.59 20.63
CA THR A 141 20.32 70.41 20.16
C THR A 141 20.20 69.43 19.00
N THR A 142 21.15 69.44 18.07
CA THR A 142 21.22 68.54 16.90
C THR A 142 21.56 67.09 17.27
N LEU A 143 22.43 66.87 18.26
CA LEU A 143 22.74 65.53 18.77
C LEU A 143 21.55 64.97 19.56
N LYS A 144 20.89 65.81 20.35
CA LYS A 144 19.68 65.46 21.10
C LYS A 144 18.53 65.07 20.15
N SER A 145 18.29 65.86 19.10
CA SER A 145 17.27 65.52 18.09
C SER A 145 17.59 64.21 17.39
N ARG A 146 18.85 63.98 16.97
CA ARG A 146 19.26 62.72 16.33
C ARG A 146 19.06 61.49 17.22
N ARG A 147 19.33 61.60 18.53
CA ARG A 147 19.07 60.52 19.49
C ARG A 147 17.58 60.20 19.57
N VAL A 148 16.73 61.23 19.66
CA VAL A 148 15.27 61.06 19.69
C VAL A 148 14.75 60.42 18.39
N THR A 149 15.23 60.87 17.23
CA THR A 149 14.83 60.30 15.94
C THR A 149 15.25 58.84 15.79
N LEU A 150 16.48 58.49 16.22
CA LEU A 150 16.95 57.09 16.19
C LEU A 150 16.20 56.20 17.18
N ALA A 151 15.86 56.70 18.37
CA ALA A 151 15.02 56.00 19.33
C ALA A 151 13.61 55.74 18.77
N ALA A 152 12.97 56.77 18.19
CA ALA A 152 11.66 56.62 17.56
C ALA A 152 11.68 55.62 16.39
N ARG A 153 12.77 55.60 15.59
CA ARG A 153 12.94 54.62 14.52
C ARG A 153 13.13 53.20 15.05
N LEU A 154 13.82 53.04 16.18
CA LEU A 154 13.96 51.74 16.84
C LEU A 154 12.62 51.24 17.38
N ASP A 155 11.81 52.11 17.98
CA ASP A 155 10.46 51.78 18.47
C ASP A 155 9.54 51.36 17.33
N ALA A 156 9.58 52.06 16.18
CA ALA A 156 8.83 51.68 14.99
C ALA A 156 9.22 50.28 14.47
N LEU A 157 10.53 49.96 14.44
CA LEU A 157 11.01 48.63 14.02
C LEU A 157 10.65 47.53 15.01
N ASN A 158 10.57 47.84 16.32
CA ASN A 158 10.08 46.89 17.32
C ASN A 158 8.59 46.59 17.12
N ALA A 159 7.77 47.61 16.85
CA ALA A 159 6.35 47.44 16.55
C ALA A 159 6.13 46.58 15.28
N GLU A 160 6.87 46.87 14.21
CA GLU A 160 6.83 46.08 12.97
C GLU A 160 7.23 44.61 13.21
N ALA A 161 8.25 44.37 14.03
CA ALA A 161 8.68 43.01 14.39
C ALA A 161 7.60 42.23 15.16
N ASP A 162 6.91 42.89 16.10
CA ASP A 162 5.85 42.26 16.87
C ASP A 162 4.60 42.00 16.01
N ASP A 163 4.30 42.86 15.04
CA ASP A 163 3.27 42.62 14.03
C ASP A 163 3.58 41.39 13.17
N VAL A 164 4.82 41.29 12.65
CA VAL A 164 5.26 40.13 11.88
C VAL A 164 5.20 38.84 12.71
N ARG A 165 5.58 38.88 14.00
CA ARG A 165 5.43 37.73 14.91
C ARG A 165 3.98 37.35 15.16
N ARG A 166 3.09 38.32 15.35
CA ARG A 166 1.64 38.07 15.51
C ARG A 166 1.05 37.42 14.27
N GLN A 167 1.44 37.89 13.08
CA GLN A 167 1.04 37.29 11.81
C GLN A 167 1.60 35.87 11.67
N GLN A 168 2.88 35.65 11.95
CA GLN A 168 3.51 34.33 11.90
C GLN A 168 2.79 33.34 12.83
N ALA A 169 2.49 33.74 14.08
CA ALA A 169 1.75 32.92 15.02
C ALA A 169 0.30 32.65 14.58
N ALA A 170 -0.33 33.56 13.84
CA ALA A 170 -1.66 33.33 13.27
C ALA A 170 -1.59 32.31 12.11
N VAL A 171 -0.60 32.44 11.23
CA VAL A 171 -0.32 31.48 10.15
C VAL A 171 -0.04 30.10 10.73
N GLU A 172 0.84 30.00 11.74
CA GLU A 172 1.18 28.75 12.42
C GLU A 172 -0.02 28.07 13.08
N ARG A 173 -0.97 28.84 13.65
CA ARG A 173 -2.22 28.28 14.18
C ARG A 173 -3.10 27.70 13.08
N VAL A 174 -3.21 28.40 11.95
CA VAL A 174 -4.01 27.93 10.80
C VAL A 174 -3.37 26.70 10.16
N THR A 175 -2.05 26.67 10.01
CA THR A 175 -1.33 25.49 9.50
C THR A 175 -1.49 24.31 10.47
N ALA A 176 -1.32 24.52 11.77
CA ALA A 176 -1.52 23.48 12.77
C ALA A 176 -2.96 22.92 12.78
N GLN A 177 -3.97 23.77 12.65
CA GLN A 177 -5.37 23.33 12.51
C GLN A 177 -5.60 22.53 11.22
N ARG A 178 -5.00 22.96 10.11
CA ARG A 178 -5.08 22.25 8.83
C ARG A 178 -4.42 20.87 8.93
N ASP A 179 -3.22 20.80 9.52
CA ASP A 179 -2.48 19.55 9.69
C ASP A 179 -3.23 18.57 10.59
N ALA A 180 -3.87 19.08 11.65
CA ALA A 180 -4.73 18.29 12.52
C ALA A 180 -5.96 17.71 11.80
N LEU A 181 -6.49 18.39 10.76
CA LEU A 181 -7.63 17.90 9.97
C LEU A 181 -7.23 16.94 8.84
N LEU A 182 -5.97 16.96 8.42
CA LEU A 182 -5.44 16.03 7.41
C LEU A 182 -5.30 14.60 7.95
N VAL A 183 -5.02 14.44 9.24
CA VAL A 183 -4.86 13.14 9.89
C VAL A 183 -6.14 12.77 10.63
N ASP A 184 -6.57 11.51 10.56
CA ASP A 184 -7.70 11.05 11.38
C ASP A 184 -7.31 11.10 12.88
N PRO A 185 -8.07 11.81 13.74
CA PRO A 185 -7.80 11.87 15.18
C PRO A 185 -7.77 10.48 15.84
N VAL A 186 -8.47 9.49 15.28
CA VAL A 186 -8.44 8.12 15.78
C VAL A 186 -7.13 7.43 15.40
N THR A 187 -6.68 7.57 14.15
CA THR A 187 -5.45 6.92 13.67
C THR A 187 -4.20 7.55 14.28
N SER A 188 -4.21 8.85 14.55
CA SER A 188 -3.12 9.54 15.26
C SER A 188 -3.00 9.10 16.73
N ARG A 189 -4.13 8.95 17.44
CA ARG A 189 -4.14 8.42 18.82
C ARG A 189 -3.70 6.96 18.87
N LEU A 190 -4.16 6.15 17.92
CA LEU A 190 -3.78 4.74 17.83
C LEU A 190 -2.28 4.60 17.48
N ALA A 191 -1.77 5.43 16.56
CA ALA A 191 -0.35 5.54 16.22
C ALA A 191 0.52 5.90 17.42
N ALA A 192 0.10 6.90 18.22
CA ALA A 192 0.80 7.33 19.42
C ALA A 192 0.84 6.22 20.51
N LEU A 193 -0.24 5.44 20.64
CA LEU A 193 -0.30 4.31 21.59
C LEU A 193 0.54 3.11 21.14
N LEU A 194 0.64 2.86 19.83
CA LEU A 194 1.38 1.74 19.27
C LEU A 194 2.85 2.05 18.95
N GLY A 195 3.27 3.32 19.01
CA GLY A 195 4.62 3.76 18.62
C GLY A 195 4.90 3.62 17.12
N ILE A 196 3.84 3.60 16.29
CA ILE A 196 3.90 3.36 14.84
C ILE A 196 3.46 4.63 14.10
N THR A 197 3.94 4.88 12.88
CA THR A 197 3.52 6.06 12.09
C THR A 197 2.05 5.95 11.66
N ALA A 198 1.33 7.08 11.58
CA ALA A 198 -0.08 7.11 11.15
C ALA A 198 -0.30 6.45 9.78
N MET A 199 0.64 6.63 8.85
CA MET A 199 0.61 5.98 7.54
C MET A 199 0.62 4.45 7.61
N ARG A 200 1.32 3.87 8.60
CA ARG A 200 1.31 2.42 8.83
C ARG A 200 0.00 1.95 9.47
N VAL A 201 -0.63 2.75 10.32
CA VAL A 201 -1.95 2.45 10.89
C VAL A 201 -3.03 2.44 9.80
N ASP A 202 -3.00 3.40 8.87
CA ASP A 202 -3.92 3.44 7.72
C ASP A 202 -3.69 2.27 6.77
N LEU A 203 -2.43 1.89 6.54
CA LEU A 203 -2.11 0.72 5.73
C LEU A 203 -2.57 -0.57 6.41
N LEU A 204 -2.39 -0.72 7.72
CA LEU A 204 -2.83 -1.89 8.50
C LEU A 204 -4.36 -1.99 8.53
N SER A 205 -5.07 -0.88 8.75
CA SER A 205 -6.54 -0.89 8.74
C SER A 205 -7.07 -1.24 7.35
N GLY A 206 -6.50 -0.66 6.29
CA GLY A 206 -6.79 -1.02 4.90
C GLY A 206 -6.52 -2.49 4.60
N LEU A 207 -5.43 -3.05 5.15
CA LEU A 207 -5.09 -4.47 5.01
C LEU A 207 -6.10 -5.38 5.71
N ILE A 208 -6.57 -5.01 6.91
CA ILE A 208 -7.60 -5.77 7.64
C ILE A 208 -8.92 -5.79 6.86
N PHE A 209 -9.38 -4.63 6.37
CA PHE A 209 -10.60 -4.57 5.55
C PHE A 209 -10.48 -5.38 4.26
N ALA A 210 -9.32 -5.31 3.59
CA ALA A 210 -9.05 -6.12 2.42
C ALA A 210 -9.06 -7.61 2.76
N ALA A 211 -8.37 -8.04 3.82
CA ALA A 211 -8.33 -9.45 4.22
C ALA A 211 -9.72 -10.01 4.55
N VAL A 212 -10.59 -9.24 5.20
CA VAL A 212 -11.98 -9.64 5.46
C VAL A 212 -12.77 -9.78 4.16
N LEU A 213 -12.67 -8.82 3.25
CA LEU A 213 -13.37 -8.84 1.96
C LEU A 213 -12.94 -10.06 1.12
N GLU A 214 -11.63 -10.26 0.97
CA GLU A 214 -11.05 -11.37 0.21
C GLU A 214 -11.37 -12.72 0.86
N GLY A 215 -11.28 -12.81 2.19
CA GLY A 215 -11.59 -14.02 2.94
C GLY A 215 -13.05 -14.44 2.78
N VAL A 216 -13.99 -13.50 2.91
CA VAL A 216 -15.43 -13.75 2.71
C VAL A 216 -15.70 -14.22 1.27
N ALA A 217 -15.09 -13.58 0.27
CA ALA A 217 -15.24 -14.00 -1.12
C ALA A 217 -14.74 -15.44 -1.36
N CYS A 218 -13.56 -15.78 -0.83
CA CYS A 218 -13.00 -17.14 -0.92
C CYS A 218 -13.90 -18.18 -0.25
N LEU A 219 -14.40 -17.89 0.95
CA LEU A 219 -15.33 -18.77 1.67
C LEU A 219 -16.64 -18.98 0.91
N LEU A 220 -17.18 -17.92 0.31
CA LEU A 220 -18.41 -18.01 -0.48
C LEU A 220 -18.21 -18.84 -1.75
N TRP A 221 -17.08 -18.71 -2.46
CA TRP A 221 -16.78 -19.53 -3.63
C TRP A 221 -16.56 -21.00 -3.30
N THR A 222 -15.85 -21.29 -2.20
CA THR A 222 -15.65 -22.68 -1.75
C THR A 222 -16.97 -23.35 -1.34
N ALA A 223 -17.89 -22.60 -0.72
CA ALA A 223 -19.24 -23.05 -0.41
C ALA A 223 -20.13 -23.20 -1.66
N ALA A 224 -20.11 -22.23 -2.58
CA ALA A 224 -20.91 -22.23 -3.80
C ALA A 224 -20.53 -23.38 -4.76
N LEU A 225 -19.24 -23.72 -4.82
CA LEU A 225 -18.70 -24.80 -5.67
C LEU A 225 -18.64 -26.15 -4.96
N ARG A 226 -19.09 -26.28 -3.70
CA ARG A 226 -19.18 -27.58 -3.02
C ARG A 226 -20.18 -28.49 -3.74
N SER A 227 -19.73 -29.68 -4.10
CA SER A 227 -20.58 -30.71 -4.69
C SER A 227 -21.45 -31.34 -3.59
N PRO A 228 -22.74 -31.61 -3.84
CA PRO A 228 -23.65 -32.25 -2.88
C PRO A 228 -23.33 -33.74 -2.61
N GLY A 229 -22.26 -34.30 -3.17
CA GLY A 229 -21.96 -35.73 -3.14
C GLY A 229 -21.43 -36.29 -1.82
N THR A 230 -21.09 -35.45 -0.84
CA THR A 230 -20.45 -35.89 0.42
C THR A 230 -21.36 -35.82 1.65
N GLU A 231 -22.62 -35.39 1.50
CA GLU A 231 -23.60 -35.45 2.61
C GLU A 231 -24.35 -36.80 2.68
N ALA A 232 -24.28 -37.62 1.63
CA ALA A 232 -24.88 -38.96 1.63
C ALA A 232 -24.09 -39.99 2.46
N GLU A 233 -22.82 -39.71 2.79
CA GLU A 233 -21.97 -40.64 3.54
C GLU A 233 -21.91 -40.33 5.05
N SER A 234 -22.42 -39.17 5.49
CA SER A 234 -22.47 -38.79 6.92
C SER A 234 -23.85 -38.95 7.56
N SER A 235 -24.84 -39.52 6.85
CA SER A 235 -26.16 -39.89 7.41
C SER A 235 -26.38 -41.40 7.53
N ALA A 236 -25.39 -42.24 7.21
CA ALA A 236 -25.46 -43.70 7.35
C ALA A 236 -24.64 -44.22 8.54
N THR A 237 -24.87 -43.71 9.75
CA THR A 237 -24.37 -44.36 10.98
C THR A 237 -25.30 -44.14 12.18
N GLY A 238 -26.61 -44.34 11.99
CA GLY A 238 -27.53 -44.21 13.13
C GLY A 238 -28.95 -44.69 12.87
N ALA A 239 -29.12 -45.99 12.62
CA ALA A 239 -30.30 -46.77 13.01
C ALA A 239 -30.17 -48.23 12.52
N THR A 240 -29.32 -49.02 13.18
CA THR A 240 -29.50 -50.48 13.17
C THR A 240 -30.68 -50.78 14.09
N SER A 241 -31.84 -51.08 13.50
CA SER A 241 -32.95 -51.72 14.22
C SER A 241 -32.83 -53.24 14.04
N PRO A 242 -32.91 -54.07 15.09
CA PRO A 242 -32.77 -55.51 14.97
C PRO A 242 -34.10 -56.11 14.51
N ALA A 243 -34.17 -56.58 13.27
CA ALA A 243 -35.25 -57.46 12.85
C ALA A 243 -34.92 -58.89 13.29
N VAL A 244 -35.66 -59.35 14.30
CA VAL A 244 -35.71 -60.73 14.77
C VAL A 244 -36.09 -61.65 13.62
N ALA A 245 -35.21 -62.58 13.27
CA ALA A 245 -35.54 -63.74 12.45
C ALA A 245 -35.45 -65.00 13.34
N THR A 246 -36.59 -65.36 13.92
CA THR A 246 -36.84 -66.69 14.51
C THR A 246 -37.04 -67.70 13.39
N VAL A 247 -36.06 -68.58 13.15
CA VAL A 247 -36.32 -69.94 12.61
C VAL A 247 -35.34 -70.94 13.26
N THR A 248 -35.89 -71.63 14.25
CA THR A 248 -35.73 -73.03 14.66
C THR A 248 -34.64 -73.86 13.98
N MET A 249 -33.64 -74.27 14.77
CA MET A 249 -32.83 -75.46 14.52
C MET A 249 -33.22 -76.54 15.52
N THR A 250 -33.78 -77.64 15.02
CA THR A 250 -33.82 -78.92 15.72
C THR A 250 -32.90 -79.85 14.94
N GLY A 251 -31.77 -80.22 15.55
CA GLY A 251 -30.85 -81.19 14.96
C GLY A 251 -31.36 -82.61 15.16
N ASP A 252 -31.05 -83.50 14.20
CA ASP A 252 -30.44 -84.79 14.54
C ASP A 252 -29.81 -85.49 13.32
N VAL A 253 -28.68 -86.16 13.59
CA VAL A 253 -28.03 -87.33 12.95
C VAL A 253 -27.84 -87.34 11.41
N THR A 254 -26.58 -87.38 10.93
CA THR A 254 -25.86 -88.60 10.44
C THR A 254 -24.49 -88.20 9.84
N ALA A 255 -23.40 -88.86 10.26
CA ALA A 255 -22.05 -88.78 9.67
C ALA A 255 -21.97 -89.63 8.36
N PRO A 256 -20.93 -89.52 7.49
CA PRO A 256 -19.60 -90.08 7.81
C PRO A 256 -18.35 -89.40 7.17
N VAL A 257 -17.22 -89.51 7.89
CA VAL A 257 -15.84 -89.95 7.51
C VAL A 257 -15.30 -89.66 6.08
N VAL A 258 -14.14 -88.98 5.97
CA VAL A 258 -12.80 -89.50 5.57
C VAL A 258 -11.71 -88.40 5.72
N ALA A 259 -10.52 -88.83 6.18
CA ALA A 259 -9.17 -88.25 6.37
C ALA A 259 -8.71 -87.07 5.45
N ALA A 260 -7.71 -86.22 5.80
CA ALA A 260 -6.39 -86.53 6.38
C ALA A 260 -5.69 -85.31 7.04
N VAL A 261 -4.70 -85.65 7.88
CA VAL A 261 -3.77 -84.89 8.76
C VAL A 261 -2.57 -84.33 7.95
N THR A 262 -2.01 -83.14 8.20
CA THR A 262 -0.86 -82.77 9.09
C THR A 262 -0.71 -81.23 9.06
N ASP A 263 -0.76 -80.47 10.17
CA ASP A 263 0.34 -80.06 11.11
C ASP A 263 1.51 -79.30 10.41
N ALA A 264 2.04 -78.15 10.84
CA ALA A 264 2.22 -77.61 12.19
C ALA A 264 2.40 -76.07 12.27
N THR A 265 1.99 -75.55 13.44
CA THR A 265 2.45 -74.41 14.27
C THR A 265 4.00 -74.22 14.22
N ASP A 266 4.68 -73.10 14.52
CA ASP A 266 4.51 -72.10 15.57
C ASP A 266 5.55 -70.95 15.48
N LEU A 267 5.27 -69.91 16.27
CA LEU A 267 5.90 -68.65 16.72
C LEU A 267 7.44 -68.42 16.76
N GLY A 268 7.78 -67.11 16.68
CA GLY A 268 8.87 -66.39 17.39
C GLY A 268 10.25 -66.34 16.70
N GLU A 269 11.07 -65.27 16.69
CA GLU A 269 11.14 -63.94 17.31
C GLU A 269 12.25 -63.11 16.57
N PRO A 270 12.46 -61.81 16.85
CA PRO A 270 13.30 -60.89 16.07
C PRO A 270 14.75 -60.70 16.60
N GLY A 271 15.67 -60.19 15.76
CA GLY A 271 17.04 -59.86 16.16
C GLY A 271 17.74 -58.82 15.26
N VAL A 272 18.33 -57.81 15.90
CA VAL A 272 19.00 -56.59 15.37
C VAL A 272 20.49 -56.84 15.03
N THR A 273 21.06 -56.22 13.99
CA THR A 273 22.44 -55.63 14.03
C THR A 273 22.70 -54.59 12.91
N GLN A 274 23.35 -53.48 13.26
CA GLN A 274 23.99 -52.48 12.37
C GLN A 274 25.34 -52.99 11.80
N VAL A 275 25.86 -52.37 10.73
CA VAL A 275 27.23 -51.79 10.62
C VAL A 275 27.44 -51.10 9.25
N ILE A 276 28.32 -50.09 9.27
CA ILE A 276 28.65 -49.02 8.32
C ILE A 276 29.64 -49.48 7.22
N ALA A 277 29.55 -48.89 6.01
CA ALA A 277 30.73 -48.55 5.20
C ALA A 277 30.46 -47.37 4.25
N SER A 278 31.25 -46.32 4.42
CA SER A 278 31.40 -45.14 3.56
C SER A 278 32.33 -45.44 2.38
N HIS A 279 32.22 -44.73 1.25
CA HIS A 279 33.37 -44.13 0.54
C HIS A 279 32.94 -43.21 -0.62
N ALA A 280 33.66 -42.10 -0.73
CA ALA A 280 33.54 -41.04 -1.72
C ALA A 280 34.57 -41.19 -2.85
N GLY A 281 34.36 -40.57 -4.02
CA GLY A 281 35.43 -40.41 -5.02
C GLY A 281 35.07 -39.83 -6.40
N LYS A 282 35.21 -38.51 -6.52
CA LYS A 282 35.86 -37.72 -7.60
C LYS A 282 35.37 -37.67 -9.07
N THR A 283 35.34 -36.41 -9.51
CA THR A 283 35.37 -35.72 -10.82
C THR A 283 36.49 -36.09 -11.81
N VAL A 284 36.20 -36.08 -13.14
CA VAL A 284 37.05 -35.76 -14.34
C VAL A 284 36.06 -35.58 -15.53
N SER A 285 35.95 -34.51 -16.35
CA SER A 285 36.82 -33.76 -17.29
C SER A 285 37.18 -34.44 -18.65
N ARG A 286 36.44 -34.14 -19.73
CA ARG A 286 36.86 -34.05 -21.17
C ARG A 286 35.61 -33.67 -21.99
N LYS A 287 35.49 -32.59 -22.77
CA LYS A 287 36.27 -31.87 -23.81
C LYS A 287 36.28 -32.53 -25.21
N ASP A 288 35.63 -31.79 -26.12
CA ASP A 288 35.66 -31.68 -27.59
C ASP A 288 35.25 -32.87 -28.49
N VAL A 289 34.30 -32.60 -29.40
CA VAL A 289 34.49 -32.64 -30.87
C VAL A 289 33.27 -32.01 -31.58
N THR A 290 33.57 -31.07 -32.49
CA THR A 290 32.71 -30.36 -33.47
C THR A 290 32.16 -31.31 -34.55
N PRO A 291 31.12 -30.91 -35.30
CA PRO A 291 31.41 -30.48 -36.67
C PRO A 291 30.63 -29.22 -37.09
N GLY A 292 31.33 -28.32 -37.78
CA GLY A 292 30.73 -27.20 -38.49
C GLY A 292 30.30 -27.60 -39.90
N HIS A 293 29.23 -26.98 -40.40
CA HIS A 293 29.20 -26.58 -41.79
C HIS A 293 28.45 -25.26 -41.96
N GLU A 294 29.07 -24.42 -42.77
CA GLU A 294 28.78 -23.04 -43.07
C GLU A 294 27.52 -22.89 -43.93
N THR A 295 26.67 -21.91 -43.64
CA THR A 295 25.98 -21.15 -44.70
C THR A 295 25.58 -19.76 -44.18
N THR A 296 26.34 -18.74 -44.58
CA THR A 296 25.93 -17.32 -44.67
C THR A 296 26.60 -16.80 -45.95
N PRO A 297 26.04 -15.82 -46.71
CA PRO A 297 25.59 -14.55 -46.13
C PRO A 297 24.45 -13.78 -46.86
N ARG A 298 23.73 -12.94 -46.10
CA ARG A 298 23.31 -11.56 -46.45
C ARG A 298 22.68 -10.94 -45.19
N SER A 299 23.43 -10.19 -44.40
CA SER A 299 23.58 -8.73 -44.47
C SER A 299 22.28 -7.97 -44.24
N HIS A 300 22.03 -7.48 -43.03
CA HIS A 300 21.76 -6.07 -42.73
C HIS A 300 22.07 -5.80 -41.25
N THR A 301 22.71 -4.66 -41.02
CA THR A 301 23.55 -4.31 -39.87
C THR A 301 22.78 -3.86 -38.62
N PRO A 302 23.38 -3.97 -37.42
CA PRO A 302 22.86 -3.38 -36.19
C PRO A 302 23.00 -1.87 -36.22
N ARG A 303 21.92 -1.13 -35.95
CA ARG A 303 21.97 0.32 -35.76
C ARG A 303 21.98 0.63 -34.27
N ASP A 304 23.16 0.98 -33.78
CA ASP A 304 23.33 1.82 -32.60
C ASP A 304 22.54 3.11 -32.82
N GLY A 305 21.48 3.27 -32.02
CA GLY A 305 20.73 4.50 -31.85
C GLY A 305 20.85 4.95 -30.39
N PRO A 306 21.09 6.24 -30.11
CA PRO A 306 21.38 6.70 -28.77
C PRO A 306 20.19 6.49 -27.84
N ILE A 307 20.47 6.02 -26.63
CA ILE A 307 19.58 6.13 -25.48
C ILE A 307 19.15 7.59 -25.40
N THR A 308 17.90 7.87 -25.74
CA THR A 308 17.28 9.15 -25.45
C THR A 308 17.04 9.18 -23.93
N PRO A 309 17.64 10.12 -23.19
CA PRO A 309 17.22 10.36 -21.82
C PRO A 309 15.76 10.80 -21.87
N PHE A 310 14.90 10.15 -21.09
CA PHE A 310 13.54 10.63 -20.85
C PHE A 310 13.60 12.12 -20.46
N PRO A 311 12.76 12.99 -21.05
CA PRO A 311 12.84 14.43 -20.77
C PRO A 311 12.32 14.70 -19.36
N THR A 312 13.24 14.78 -18.39
CA THR A 312 13.03 15.41 -17.08
C THR A 312 12.54 16.86 -17.23
N ALA A 313 12.96 17.54 -18.29
CA ALA A 313 12.56 18.91 -18.63
C ALA A 313 11.03 19.14 -18.63
N ARG A 314 10.24 18.21 -19.19
CA ARG A 314 8.78 18.39 -19.30
C ARG A 314 8.07 18.33 -17.95
N THR A 315 8.65 17.62 -16.97
CA THR A 315 8.06 17.49 -15.64
C THR A 315 8.39 18.71 -14.78
N ASP A 316 9.60 19.27 -14.93
CA ASP A 316 9.98 20.54 -14.32
C ASP A 316 9.19 21.72 -14.87
N ASP A 317 8.86 21.73 -16.16
CA ASP A 317 7.99 22.76 -16.76
C ASP A 317 6.60 22.78 -16.12
N HIS A 318 6.00 21.59 -15.92
CA HIS A 318 4.69 21.45 -15.29
C HIS A 318 4.71 21.81 -13.80
N LEU A 319 5.82 21.53 -13.09
CA LEU A 319 5.99 21.92 -11.69
C LEU A 319 6.17 23.44 -11.56
N SER A 320 6.97 24.05 -12.43
CA SER A 320 7.21 25.49 -12.47
C SER A 320 5.95 26.27 -12.85
N GLN A 321 5.14 25.73 -13.77
CA GLN A 321 3.82 26.26 -14.08
C GLN A 321 2.87 26.13 -12.88
N LEU A 322 2.83 24.96 -12.24
CA LEU A 322 1.96 24.74 -11.09
C LEU A 322 2.32 25.64 -9.89
N VAL A 323 3.60 25.84 -9.60
CA VAL A 323 4.07 26.77 -8.57
C VAL A 323 3.57 28.19 -8.84
N ARG A 324 3.69 28.66 -10.09
CA ARG A 324 3.19 29.99 -10.49
C ARG A 324 1.68 30.10 -10.34
N ASP A 325 0.93 29.11 -10.81
CA ASP A 325 -0.54 29.14 -10.80
C ASP A 325 -1.12 29.03 -9.38
N VAL A 326 -0.46 28.28 -8.48
CA VAL A 326 -0.79 28.22 -7.06
C VAL A 326 -0.46 29.55 -6.37
N THR A 327 0.68 30.16 -6.69
CA THR A 327 1.08 31.48 -6.15
C THR A 327 0.14 32.59 -6.62
N ALA A 328 -0.36 32.50 -7.86
CA ALA A 328 -1.35 33.40 -8.44
C ALA A 328 -2.78 33.14 -7.93
N GLY A 329 -3.00 32.11 -7.10
CA GLY A 329 -4.32 31.76 -6.57
C GLY A 329 -5.28 31.12 -7.58
N LEU A 330 -4.81 30.78 -8.78
CA LEU A 330 -5.61 30.18 -9.86
C LEU A 330 -5.92 28.70 -9.59
N VAL A 331 -5.08 28.03 -8.79
CA VAL A 331 -5.18 26.60 -8.49
C VAL A 331 -5.00 26.40 -6.99
N ARG A 332 -5.96 25.72 -6.34
CA ARG A 332 -5.73 25.27 -4.96
C ARG A 332 -4.75 24.09 -4.99
N PRO A 333 -3.83 23.99 -4.01
CA PRO A 333 -2.86 22.89 -3.93
C PRO A 333 -3.51 21.59 -3.43
N THR A 334 -4.59 21.17 -4.09
CA THR A 334 -5.31 19.92 -3.86
C THR A 334 -5.17 19.01 -5.06
N VAL A 335 -5.13 17.69 -4.84
CA VAL A 335 -4.97 16.73 -5.94
C VAL A 335 -6.11 16.88 -6.97
N ALA A 336 -7.33 17.18 -6.53
CA ALA A 336 -8.49 17.36 -7.41
C ALA A 336 -8.39 18.61 -8.29
N ASP A 337 -7.92 19.74 -7.75
CA ASP A 337 -7.77 20.99 -8.51
C ASP A 337 -6.56 20.95 -9.43
N ILE A 338 -5.45 20.38 -8.98
CA ILE A 338 -4.27 20.12 -9.84
C ILE A 338 -4.66 19.23 -11.02
N ARG A 339 -5.48 18.19 -10.77
CA ARG A 339 -5.99 17.29 -11.81
C ARG A 339 -6.85 18.01 -12.83
N ARG A 340 -7.78 18.87 -12.37
CA ARG A 340 -8.67 19.65 -13.25
C ARG A 340 -7.90 20.68 -14.06
N HIS A 341 -6.94 21.36 -13.43
CA HIS A 341 -6.17 22.43 -14.05
C HIS A 341 -5.16 21.93 -15.09
N LEU A 342 -4.45 20.84 -14.78
CA LEU A 342 -3.43 20.28 -15.67
C LEU A 342 -3.92 19.12 -16.54
N GLY A 343 -5.19 18.73 -16.42
CA GLY A 343 -5.77 17.58 -17.13
C GLY A 343 -5.03 16.26 -16.88
N CYS A 344 -4.38 16.11 -15.71
CA CYS A 344 -3.47 15.01 -15.43
C CYS A 344 -4.13 13.85 -14.65
N SER A 345 -3.40 12.78 -14.37
CA SER A 345 -3.92 11.65 -13.57
C SER A 345 -3.93 11.97 -12.08
N GLN A 346 -4.72 11.24 -11.28
CA GLN A 346 -4.73 11.43 -9.83
C GLN A 346 -3.35 11.19 -9.21
N ALA A 347 -2.64 10.13 -9.59
CA ALA A 347 -1.30 9.86 -9.08
C ALA A 347 -0.27 10.91 -9.53
N ARG A 348 -0.39 11.42 -10.76
CA ARG A 348 0.48 12.51 -11.24
C ARG A 348 0.20 13.81 -10.51
N ALA A 349 -1.07 14.11 -10.21
CA ALA A 349 -1.46 15.25 -9.39
C ALA A 349 -0.96 15.09 -7.94
N ALA A 350 -0.99 13.87 -7.38
CA ALA A 350 -0.45 13.58 -6.05
C ALA A 350 1.08 13.72 -6.01
N GLU A 351 1.79 13.24 -7.03
CA GLU A 351 3.24 13.40 -7.16
C GLU A 351 3.65 14.87 -7.32
N LEU A 352 2.96 15.61 -8.19
CA LEU A 352 3.18 17.06 -8.37
C LEU A 352 2.90 17.82 -7.08
N ARG A 353 1.87 17.44 -6.32
CA ARG A 353 1.57 18.02 -5.01
C ARG A 353 2.68 17.72 -3.99
N ARG A 354 3.24 16.51 -3.98
CA ARG A 354 4.35 16.15 -3.09
C ARG A 354 5.60 16.99 -3.40
N ARG A 355 5.96 17.10 -4.68
CA ARG A 355 7.08 17.95 -5.12
C ARG A 355 6.86 19.43 -4.81
N LEU A 356 5.62 19.92 -4.94
CA LEU A 356 5.25 21.29 -4.57
C LEU A 356 5.46 21.54 -3.06
N ALA A 357 5.10 20.57 -2.22
CA ALA A 357 5.33 20.65 -0.77
C ALA A 357 6.83 20.66 -0.42
N GLU A 358 7.64 19.84 -1.10
CA GLU A 358 9.11 19.83 -0.95
C GLU A 358 9.76 21.16 -1.41
N HIS A 359 9.27 21.75 -2.50
CA HIS A 359 9.75 23.04 -2.99
C HIS A 359 9.38 24.20 -2.07
N THR A 360 8.17 24.18 -1.49
CA THR A 360 7.73 25.21 -0.54
C THR A 360 8.46 25.10 0.81
N SER A 361 8.97 23.91 1.13
CA SER A 361 9.79 23.69 2.35
C SER A 361 11.25 24.12 2.19
N THR A 362 11.74 24.27 0.95
CA THR A 362 13.15 24.61 0.65
C THR A 362 13.35 26.06 0.20
N ALA A 363 12.26 26.79 -0.08
CA ALA A 363 12.23 28.21 -0.42
C ALA A 363 11.97 29.08 0.83
#